data_AF-A0A954RCK7-F1
#
_entry.id   AF-A0A954RCK7-F1
#
_cell.length_a   1.000
_cell.length_b   1.000
_cell.length_c   1.000
_cell.angle_alpha   90.00
_cell.angle_beta   90.00
_cell.angle_gamma   90.00
#
_symmetry.space_group_name_H-M   'P 1'
#
loop_
_entity.id
_entity.type
_entity.pdbx_description
1 polymer ?
#
loop_
_entity_poly.entity_id
_entity_poly.type
_entity_poly.pdbx_seq_one_letter_code
_entity_poly.pdbx_strand_id
1 'polypeptide(L)'
;MSEERDQRSVSRRGSGRWNRRQVLAALAAAGIGSAVFRRALAWQTENAPSVTAEMIRQAEWIAGLELTDEEREATAGAVNSILEDFAAMRAVDVSYEVPPALLFDPTVGVSQLAREAASAGNSASANTRQPNIAAAQASINRAIVEPMEWSAGPRPDSSLDLAFLPVTELAALLRSRQVSSVELTRLYLERLRRLDPTLHCVVTLTEELAIRQAERADREIGAGQYRGPLHGVPWGAKDLIAVAGYPTTWGATPFREQTLDDTATVARRLEQAGTVLVAKLSLGALAWGDQWFGGMTRNPWRPEQGSSGSSAGSASATSAGLVGFALGSETLGSIVSPSRRCGTTGLRPTFGRVSRHGCMTLAWSMDKIGPMARSVEDCAIVFAAIQGPDGLDGTVHDQPFAWPWRTSLGTLRVGYFPAEGEPDEREELQVLRSLGVK
;
A
#
# COMPACT_ATOMS: atom_id res chain seq x y z
N MET A 1 8.95 25.62 -50.01
CA MET A 1 8.27 24.88 -51.09
C MET A 1 8.29 23.41 -50.68
N SER A 2 7.35 23.01 -49.83
CA SER A 2 5.99 22.53 -50.18
C SER A 2 6.07 21.05 -50.53
N GLU A 3 5.72 20.19 -49.56
CA GLU A 3 4.53 19.30 -49.59
C GLU A 3 5.03 17.89 -49.90
N GLU A 4 4.60 16.80 -49.27
CA GLU A 4 3.27 16.50 -48.77
C GLU A 4 3.35 15.37 -47.72
N ARG A 5 2.49 15.45 -46.70
CA ARG A 5 2.35 14.47 -45.62
C ARG A 5 1.51 13.29 -46.12
N ASP A 6 2.06 12.08 -46.17
CA ASP A 6 1.24 10.87 -46.32
C ASP A 6 0.81 10.38 -44.92
N GLN A 7 -0.31 10.94 -44.43
CA GLN A 7 -1.07 10.42 -43.31
C GLN A 7 -1.82 9.15 -43.75
N ARG A 8 -1.15 8.00 -43.75
CA ARG A 8 -1.85 6.72 -43.79
C ARG A 8 -2.26 6.33 -42.39
N SER A 9 -3.51 6.67 -42.08
CA SER A 9 -4.30 6.02 -41.05
C SER A 9 -4.21 4.50 -41.24
N VAL A 10 -3.47 3.82 -40.36
CA VAL A 10 -3.58 2.38 -40.22
C VAL A 10 -4.92 2.13 -39.54
N SER A 11 -5.96 1.99 -40.36
CA SER A 11 -7.22 1.40 -39.90
C SER A 11 -6.90 -0.02 -39.46
N ARG A 12 -6.68 -0.22 -38.16
CA ARG A 12 -6.77 -1.53 -37.54
C ARG A 12 -8.23 -1.97 -37.63
N ARG A 13 -8.62 -2.56 -38.75
CA ARG A 13 -9.70 -3.56 -38.80
C ARG A 13 -9.18 -4.78 -38.04
N GLY A 14 -9.16 -4.70 -36.72
CA GLY A 14 -9.13 -5.87 -35.85
C GLY A 14 -10.53 -6.48 -35.86
N SER A 15 -10.63 -7.76 -36.16
CA SER A 15 -11.84 -8.57 -36.01
C SER A 15 -12.49 -8.31 -34.65
N GLY A 16 -13.66 -7.66 -34.68
CA GLY A 16 -14.38 -7.20 -33.49
C GLY A 16 -14.98 -8.36 -32.70
N ARG A 17 -14.20 -8.98 -31.83
CA ARG A 17 -14.77 -9.67 -30.66
C ARG A 17 -15.14 -8.60 -29.64
N TRP A 18 -16.44 -8.44 -29.43
CA TRP A 18 -16.98 -7.58 -28.38
C TRP A 18 -16.46 -8.07 -27.03
N ASN A 19 -15.98 -7.14 -26.18
CA ASN A 19 -15.59 -7.49 -24.82
C ASN A 19 -16.82 -7.55 -23.90
N ARG A 20 -16.70 -8.23 -22.75
CA ARG A 20 -17.80 -8.42 -21.78
C ARG A 20 -18.54 -7.14 -21.38
N ARG A 21 -17.81 -6.03 -21.22
CA ARG A 21 -18.38 -4.73 -20.85
C ARG A 21 -19.24 -4.17 -21.98
N GLN A 22 -18.81 -4.35 -23.23
CA GLN A 22 -19.56 -3.93 -24.42
C GLN A 22 -20.83 -4.76 -24.60
N VAL A 23 -20.79 -6.08 -24.33
CA VAL A 23 -21.98 -6.95 -24.39
C VAL A 23 -23.00 -6.54 -23.32
N LEU A 24 -22.58 -6.40 -22.06
CA LEU A 24 -23.48 -5.99 -20.97
C LEU A 24 -24.02 -4.58 -21.16
N ALA A 25 -23.20 -3.64 -21.64
CA ALA A 25 -23.64 -2.29 -21.98
C ALA A 25 -24.70 -2.29 -23.09
N ALA A 26 -24.55 -3.12 -24.12
CA ALA A 26 -25.54 -3.25 -25.18
C ALA A 26 -26.82 -3.93 -24.73
N LEU A 27 -26.76 -4.98 -23.90
CA LEU A 27 -27.94 -5.61 -23.31
C LEU A 27 -28.72 -4.63 -22.41
N ALA A 28 -28.00 -3.84 -21.61
CA ALA A 28 -28.59 -2.79 -20.79
C ALA A 28 -29.22 -1.68 -21.64
N ALA A 29 -28.51 -1.19 -22.67
CA ALA A 29 -29.00 -0.18 -23.61
C ALA A 29 -30.22 -0.68 -24.42
N ALA A 30 -30.27 -1.97 -24.73
CA ALA A 30 -31.39 -2.61 -25.40
C ALA A 30 -32.58 -2.93 -24.46
N GLY A 31 -32.47 -2.60 -23.17
CA GLY A 31 -33.54 -2.86 -22.18
C GLY A 31 -33.76 -4.34 -21.84
N ILE A 32 -32.85 -5.23 -22.26
CA ILE A 32 -33.00 -6.69 -22.14
C ILE A 32 -32.83 -7.20 -20.69
N GLY A 33 -32.53 -6.33 -19.71
CA GLY A 33 -32.18 -6.73 -18.33
C GLY A 33 -33.12 -6.33 -17.18
N SER A 34 -34.12 -5.45 -17.35
CA SER A 34 -34.68 -4.77 -16.16
C SER A 34 -35.91 -5.40 -15.51
N ALA A 35 -36.85 -6.00 -16.25
CA ALA A 35 -38.12 -6.45 -15.67
C ALA A 35 -38.28 -7.98 -15.62
N VAL A 36 -38.04 -8.66 -16.74
CA VAL A 36 -38.22 -10.13 -16.84
C VAL A 36 -37.08 -10.87 -16.13
N PHE A 37 -35.84 -10.43 -16.35
CA PHE A 37 -34.67 -11.00 -15.65
C PHE A 37 -34.74 -10.80 -14.13
N ARG A 38 -35.15 -9.62 -13.64
CA ARG A 38 -35.29 -9.38 -12.20
C ARG A 38 -36.35 -10.29 -11.57
N ARG A 39 -37.48 -10.52 -12.23
CA ARG A 39 -38.53 -11.41 -11.72
C ARG A 39 -38.15 -12.88 -11.78
N ALA A 40 -37.56 -13.33 -12.89
CA ALA A 40 -37.08 -14.72 -13.02
C ALA A 40 -35.94 -15.03 -12.06
N LEU A 41 -35.00 -14.09 -11.89
CA LEU A 41 -33.91 -14.20 -10.93
C LEU A 41 -34.42 -14.14 -9.48
N ALA A 42 -35.32 -13.21 -9.15
CA ALA A 42 -35.97 -13.13 -7.83
C ALA A 42 -36.69 -14.43 -7.49
N TRP A 43 -37.44 -14.99 -8.44
CA TRP A 43 -38.11 -16.28 -8.29
C TRP A 43 -37.11 -17.43 -8.12
N GLN A 44 -36.01 -17.46 -8.88
CA GLN A 44 -34.95 -18.46 -8.67
C GLN A 44 -34.27 -18.31 -7.31
N THR A 45 -34.04 -17.08 -6.83
CA THR A 45 -33.44 -16.85 -5.50
C THR A 45 -34.38 -17.16 -4.34
N GLU A 46 -35.69 -16.98 -4.49
CA GLU A 46 -36.68 -17.39 -3.48
C GLU A 46 -36.81 -18.93 -3.37
N ASN A 47 -36.51 -19.65 -4.46
CA ASN A 47 -36.66 -21.11 -4.53
C ASN A 47 -35.33 -21.89 -4.41
N ALA A 48 -34.18 -21.21 -4.46
CA ALA A 48 -32.88 -21.84 -4.26
C ALA A 48 -32.43 -21.66 -2.79
N PRO A 49 -32.34 -22.74 -1.98
CA PRO A 49 -31.99 -22.64 -0.57
C PRO A 49 -30.52 -22.21 -0.33
N SER A 50 -29.66 -22.38 -1.32
CA SER A 50 -28.24 -22.02 -1.27
C SER A 50 -27.66 -21.82 -2.67
N VAL A 51 -26.53 -21.11 -2.75
CA VAL A 51 -25.75 -20.95 -3.99
C VAL A 51 -25.04 -22.27 -4.30
N THR A 52 -25.14 -22.75 -5.53
CA THR A 52 -24.54 -24.02 -5.99
C THR A 52 -23.37 -23.79 -6.94
N ALA A 53 -22.51 -24.80 -7.11
CA ALA A 53 -21.42 -24.76 -8.09
C ALA A 53 -21.91 -24.52 -9.53
N GLU A 54 -23.10 -25.04 -9.87
CA GLU A 54 -23.73 -24.79 -11.17
C GLU A 54 -24.13 -23.31 -11.34
N MET A 55 -24.64 -22.68 -10.29
CA MET A 55 -24.92 -21.23 -10.31
C MET A 55 -23.63 -20.42 -10.47
N ILE A 56 -22.53 -20.84 -9.83
CA ILE A 56 -21.21 -20.23 -10.03
C ILE A 56 -20.76 -20.41 -11.49
N ARG A 57 -20.87 -21.62 -12.07
CA ARG A 57 -20.52 -21.88 -13.47
C ARG A 57 -21.30 -20.99 -14.45
N GLN A 58 -22.57 -20.74 -14.16
CA GLN A 58 -23.41 -19.85 -14.99
C GLN A 58 -23.06 -18.36 -14.84
N ALA A 59 -22.40 -17.99 -13.74
CA ALA A 59 -22.08 -16.60 -13.41
C ALA A 59 -20.60 -16.22 -13.58
N GLU A 60 -19.66 -17.19 -13.56
CA GLU A 60 -18.21 -16.94 -13.55
C GLU A 60 -17.75 -16.12 -14.77
N TRP A 61 -18.40 -16.31 -15.93
CA TRP A 61 -18.13 -15.54 -17.14
C TRP A 61 -18.43 -14.04 -16.97
N ILE A 62 -19.40 -13.67 -16.12
CA ILE A 62 -19.73 -12.27 -15.79
C ILE A 62 -18.52 -11.63 -15.09
N ALA A 63 -17.92 -12.37 -14.15
CA ALA A 63 -16.70 -11.98 -13.45
C ALA A 63 -15.44 -12.11 -14.32
N GLY A 64 -15.55 -12.73 -15.50
CA GLY A 64 -14.41 -13.02 -16.40
C GLY A 64 -13.46 -14.04 -15.80
N LEU A 65 -14.01 -15.02 -15.08
CA LEU A 65 -13.30 -16.13 -14.47
C LEU A 65 -13.59 -17.40 -15.25
N GLU A 66 -12.61 -18.29 -15.31
CA GLU A 66 -12.76 -19.67 -15.74
C GLU A 66 -12.29 -20.52 -14.55
N LEU A 67 -13.25 -21.13 -13.85
CA LEU A 67 -12.97 -21.89 -12.63
C LEU A 67 -12.95 -23.38 -12.94
N THR A 68 -12.18 -24.14 -12.18
CA THR A 68 -12.29 -25.60 -12.10
C THR A 68 -13.53 -25.99 -11.29
N ASP A 69 -13.96 -27.25 -11.40
CA ASP A 69 -15.12 -27.74 -10.64
C ASP A 69 -14.91 -27.61 -9.12
N GLU A 70 -13.69 -27.89 -8.65
CA GLU A 70 -13.29 -27.72 -7.25
C GLU A 70 -13.35 -26.25 -6.82
N GLU A 71 -12.85 -25.32 -7.64
CA GLU A 71 -12.93 -23.88 -7.35
C GLU A 71 -14.38 -23.38 -7.34
N ARG A 72 -15.26 -23.94 -8.18
CA ARG A 72 -16.69 -23.59 -8.18
C ARG A 72 -17.37 -24.03 -6.90
N GLU A 73 -17.09 -25.24 -6.43
CA GLU A 73 -17.62 -25.74 -5.15
C GLU A 73 -17.12 -24.89 -3.97
N ALA A 74 -15.81 -24.60 -3.92
CA ALA A 74 -15.24 -23.74 -2.89
C ALA A 74 -15.85 -22.33 -2.92
N THR A 75 -16.03 -21.76 -4.11
CA THR A 75 -16.66 -20.45 -4.30
C THR A 75 -18.12 -20.46 -3.83
N ALA A 76 -18.89 -21.50 -4.17
CA ALA A 76 -20.26 -21.64 -3.71
C ALA A 76 -20.34 -21.69 -2.18
N GLY A 77 -19.46 -22.47 -1.53
CA GLY A 77 -19.35 -22.51 -0.07
C GLY A 77 -19.04 -21.13 0.54
N ALA A 78 -18.05 -20.43 0.00
CA ALA A 78 -17.68 -19.09 0.46
C ALA A 78 -18.82 -18.08 0.30
N VAL A 79 -19.53 -18.10 -0.84
CA VAL A 79 -20.68 -17.22 -1.06
C VAL A 79 -21.81 -17.52 -0.08
N ASN A 80 -22.10 -18.79 0.22
CA ASN A 80 -23.11 -19.15 1.21
C ASN A 80 -22.76 -18.64 2.61
N SER A 81 -21.50 -18.78 3.04
CA SER A 81 -21.03 -18.23 4.32
C SER A 81 -21.21 -16.71 4.39
N ILE A 82 -20.92 -15.98 3.30
CA ILE A 82 -21.17 -14.53 3.21
C ILE A 82 -22.67 -14.20 3.30
N LEU A 83 -23.54 -15.03 2.70
CA LEU A 83 -24.99 -14.84 2.77
C LEU A 83 -25.52 -15.06 4.20
N GLU A 84 -24.97 -16.01 4.94
CA GLU A 84 -25.26 -16.23 6.36
C GLU A 84 -24.84 -15.00 7.19
N ASP A 85 -23.65 -14.46 6.96
CA ASP A 85 -23.19 -13.23 7.62
C ASP A 85 -24.12 -12.04 7.32
N PHE A 86 -24.57 -11.91 6.07
CA PHE A 86 -25.57 -10.89 5.71
C PHE A 86 -26.92 -11.10 6.40
N ALA A 87 -27.38 -12.34 6.55
CA ALA A 87 -28.60 -12.62 7.28
C ALA A 87 -28.46 -12.23 8.76
N ALA A 88 -27.33 -12.57 9.39
CA ALA A 88 -27.01 -12.18 10.76
C ALA A 88 -26.95 -10.65 10.92
N MET A 89 -26.28 -9.93 10.01
CA MET A 89 -26.23 -8.47 10.02
C MET A 89 -27.61 -7.82 9.83
N ARG A 90 -28.46 -8.37 8.97
CA ARG A 90 -29.83 -7.86 8.74
C ARG A 90 -30.78 -8.13 9.90
N ALA A 91 -30.45 -9.09 10.77
CA ALA A 91 -31.21 -9.35 11.99
C ALA A 91 -30.92 -8.31 13.09
N VAL A 92 -29.89 -7.49 12.95
CA VAL A 92 -29.61 -6.38 13.85
C VAL A 92 -30.63 -5.27 13.61
N ASP A 93 -31.50 -5.03 14.59
CA ASP A 93 -32.45 -3.91 14.56
C ASP A 93 -31.69 -2.58 14.75
N VAL A 94 -31.69 -1.77 13.70
CA VAL A 94 -31.14 -0.42 13.73
C VAL A 94 -32.30 0.54 13.50
N SER A 95 -32.65 1.31 14.54
CA SER A 95 -33.70 2.33 14.44
C SER A 95 -33.42 3.28 13.26
N TYR A 96 -34.47 3.66 12.53
CA TYR A 96 -34.39 4.67 11.47
C TYR A 96 -33.91 6.04 11.97
N GLU A 97 -33.90 6.27 13.29
CA GLU A 97 -33.33 7.47 13.91
C GLU A 97 -31.80 7.46 13.94
N VAL A 98 -31.15 6.31 13.78
CA VAL A 98 -29.69 6.22 13.72
C VAL A 98 -29.24 6.71 12.34
N PRO A 99 -28.60 7.88 12.23
CA PRO A 99 -28.13 8.35 10.94
C PRO A 99 -27.05 7.39 10.41
N PRO A 100 -27.01 7.12 9.09
CA PRO A 100 -25.93 6.34 8.52
C PRO A 100 -24.58 7.02 8.80
N ALA A 101 -23.54 6.22 9.05
CA ALA A 101 -22.18 6.72 9.19
C ALA A 101 -21.67 7.19 7.83
N LEU A 102 -21.94 8.45 7.48
CA LEU A 102 -21.53 9.06 6.21
C LEU A 102 -20.06 9.51 6.22
N LEU A 103 -19.48 9.70 7.41
CA LEU A 103 -18.10 10.11 7.60
C LEU A 103 -17.49 9.32 8.77
N PHE A 104 -16.32 8.72 8.53
CA PHE A 104 -15.49 8.16 9.59
C PHE A 104 -14.37 9.15 9.94
N ASP A 105 -14.55 9.88 11.03
CA ASP A 105 -13.53 10.77 11.58
C ASP A 105 -12.92 10.13 12.84
N PRO A 106 -11.67 9.64 12.78
CA PRO A 106 -11.00 8.99 13.90
C PRO A 106 -10.62 9.98 15.03
N THR A 107 -10.77 11.29 14.81
CA THR A 107 -10.33 12.35 15.74
C THR A 107 -11.44 12.92 16.63
N VAL A 108 -12.70 12.48 16.45
CA VAL A 108 -13.85 13.01 17.21
C VAL A 108 -13.61 12.93 18.72
N GLY A 109 -12.94 11.87 19.21
CA GLY A 109 -12.55 11.76 20.62
C GLY A 109 -11.53 12.80 21.08
N VAL A 110 -10.52 13.11 20.26
CA VAL A 110 -9.47 14.09 20.60
C VAL A 110 -10.00 15.53 20.51
N SER A 111 -10.84 15.82 19.52
CA SER A 111 -11.47 17.13 19.38
C SER A 111 -12.55 17.40 20.42
N GLN A 112 -13.26 16.37 20.89
CA GLN A 112 -14.17 16.48 22.03
C GLN A 112 -13.39 16.69 23.33
N LEU A 113 -12.33 15.92 23.60
CA LEU A 113 -11.44 16.12 24.74
C LEU A 113 -10.74 17.49 24.71
N ALA A 114 -10.32 17.97 23.54
CA ALA A 114 -9.74 19.30 23.38
C ALA A 114 -10.77 20.42 23.57
N ARG A 115 -12.03 20.21 23.16
CA ARG A 115 -13.14 21.14 23.42
C ARG A 115 -13.55 21.15 24.88
N GLU A 116 -13.53 20.00 25.56
CA GLU A 116 -13.78 19.87 27.00
C GLU A 116 -12.63 20.46 27.82
N ALA A 117 -11.38 20.31 27.37
CA ALA A 117 -10.22 20.96 27.97
C ALA A 117 -10.23 22.48 27.74
N ALA A 118 -10.69 22.95 26.56
CA ALA A 118 -10.85 24.37 26.26
C ALA A 118 -12.05 25.01 26.98
N SER A 119 -13.13 24.26 27.21
CA SER A 119 -14.27 24.73 28.02
C SER A 119 -13.97 24.73 29.51
N ALA A 120 -12.99 23.93 29.97
CA ALA A 120 -12.49 23.92 31.34
C ALA A 120 -11.46 25.02 31.65
N GLY A 121 -11.00 25.80 30.67
CA GLY A 121 -9.92 26.78 30.82
C GLY A 121 -10.23 28.17 30.23
N ASN A 122 -10.69 29.08 31.09
CA ASN A 122 -10.76 30.54 30.96
C ASN A 122 -11.39 31.15 29.69
N SER A 123 -12.54 31.79 29.92
CA SER A 123 -13.18 32.78 29.06
C SER A 123 -12.24 33.93 28.69
N ALA A 124 -11.74 33.94 27.45
CA ALA A 124 -11.21 35.14 26.83
C ALA A 124 -11.60 35.16 25.34
N SER A 125 -12.66 35.92 25.05
CA SER A 125 -12.99 36.53 23.76
C SER A 125 -12.90 35.65 22.51
N ALA A 126 -14.02 35.00 22.18
CA ALA A 126 -14.33 34.50 20.85
C ALA A 126 -14.41 35.67 19.86
N ASN A 127 -13.29 35.99 19.20
CA ASN A 127 -13.30 36.79 17.99
C ASN A 127 -13.17 35.85 16.79
N THR A 128 -14.31 35.64 16.13
CA THR A 128 -14.47 34.95 14.86
C THR A 128 -13.65 35.62 13.75
N ARG A 129 -12.39 35.23 13.64
CA ARG A 129 -11.71 35.15 12.35
C ARG A 129 -11.54 33.67 12.07
N GLN A 130 -12.21 33.17 11.02
CA GLN A 130 -11.84 31.88 10.43
C GLN A 130 -10.32 31.91 10.23
N PRO A 131 -9.54 31.08 10.96
CA PRO A 131 -8.12 31.03 10.71
C PRO A 131 -7.96 30.63 9.25
N ASN A 132 -7.12 31.35 8.52
CA ASN A 132 -6.81 31.02 7.14
C ASN A 132 -6.09 29.67 7.14
N ILE A 133 -6.86 28.57 7.05
CA ILE A 133 -6.39 27.19 7.18
C ILE A 133 -5.27 26.92 6.17
N ALA A 134 -5.34 27.52 4.98
CA ALA A 134 -4.31 27.44 3.95
C ALA A 134 -2.95 28.06 4.36
N ALA A 135 -2.97 29.14 5.17
CA ALA A 135 -1.75 29.78 5.67
C ALA A 135 -1.19 29.09 6.93
N ALA A 136 -2.05 28.53 7.77
CA ALA A 136 -1.65 27.69 8.91
C ALA A 136 -1.05 26.34 8.45
N GLN A 137 -1.59 25.75 7.37
CA GLN A 137 -1.09 24.53 6.71
C GLN A 137 0.28 24.69 6.05
N ALA A 138 0.71 25.92 5.77
CA ALA A 138 2.01 26.21 5.17
C ALA A 138 3.15 26.31 6.20
N SER A 139 2.85 26.35 7.51
CA SER A 139 3.79 26.86 8.53
C SER A 139 4.11 25.90 9.68
N ILE A 140 3.51 24.71 9.73
CA ILE A 140 3.92 23.67 10.68
C ILE A 140 4.96 22.83 9.95
N ASN A 141 6.21 22.84 10.41
CA ASN A 141 7.27 21.98 9.89
C ASN A 141 6.76 20.54 9.83
N ARG A 142 6.48 20.07 8.61
CA ARG A 142 6.06 18.70 8.31
C ARG A 142 7.18 17.80 8.79
N ALA A 143 6.89 16.94 9.77
CA ALA A 143 7.79 15.93 10.32
C ALA A 143 9.25 16.39 10.53
N ILE A 144 9.64 16.73 11.77
CA ILE A 144 11.06 16.95 12.07
C ILE A 144 11.73 15.58 12.08
N VAL A 145 12.27 15.17 10.94
CA VAL A 145 13.15 14.03 10.83
C VAL A 145 14.56 14.57 10.71
N GLU A 146 15.34 14.34 11.76
CA GLU A 146 16.76 14.57 11.79
C GLU A 146 17.41 13.19 11.77
N PRO A 147 17.60 12.56 10.60
CA PRO A 147 18.23 11.25 10.54
C PRO A 147 19.50 11.28 11.38
N MET A 148 19.79 10.19 12.10
CA MET A 148 21.08 10.07 12.78
C MET A 148 22.20 10.39 11.78
N GLU A 149 23.27 11.04 12.22
CA GLU A 149 24.36 11.38 11.29
C GLU A 149 25.03 10.10 10.82
N TRP A 150 24.66 9.67 9.61
CA TRP A 150 25.34 8.59 8.91
C TRP A 150 26.41 9.24 8.02
N SER A 151 27.67 9.11 8.44
CA SER A 151 28.78 9.40 7.55
C SER A 151 28.77 8.36 6.44
N ALA A 152 29.14 8.78 5.23
CA ALA A 152 29.35 7.84 4.15
C ALA A 152 30.58 7.01 4.53
N GLY A 153 30.36 5.84 5.12
CA GLY A 153 31.41 4.85 5.37
C GLY A 153 32.08 4.44 4.05
N PRO A 154 33.08 3.54 4.09
CA PRO A 154 33.64 3.00 2.87
C PRO A 154 32.51 2.32 2.08
N ARG A 155 32.47 2.60 0.78
CA ARG A 155 31.64 1.83 -0.15
C ARG A 155 31.92 0.32 0.03
N PRO A 156 30.90 -0.54 0.20
CA PRO A 156 31.11 -1.98 0.28
C PRO A 156 31.73 -2.54 -0.99
N ASP A 157 32.65 -3.50 -0.84
CA ASP A 157 33.30 -4.18 -1.97
C ASP A 157 32.32 -5.07 -2.75
N SER A 158 31.35 -5.65 -2.05
CA SER A 158 30.35 -6.55 -2.63
C SER A 158 29.08 -5.81 -3.02
N SER A 159 28.58 -6.09 -4.22
CA SER A 159 27.26 -5.61 -4.66
C SER A 159 26.12 -6.22 -3.84
N LEU A 160 26.34 -7.38 -3.20
CA LEU A 160 25.38 -7.95 -2.26
C LEU A 160 25.27 -7.08 -1.01
N ASP A 161 26.40 -6.75 -0.38
CA ASP A 161 26.41 -5.94 0.84
C ASP A 161 25.81 -4.56 0.59
N LEU A 162 26.14 -3.93 -0.56
CA LEU A 162 25.52 -2.69 -0.99
C LEU A 162 23.99 -2.79 -1.08
N ALA A 163 23.44 -3.88 -1.63
CA ALA A 163 22.00 -4.05 -1.78
C ALA A 163 21.25 -4.21 -0.43
N PHE A 164 21.96 -4.65 0.62
CA PHE A 164 21.40 -4.88 1.95
C PHE A 164 21.57 -3.71 2.91
N LEU A 165 22.34 -2.68 2.55
CA LEU A 165 22.50 -1.49 3.38
C LEU A 165 21.14 -0.84 3.75
N PRO A 166 21.01 -0.28 4.96
CA PRO A 166 19.89 0.58 5.33
C PRO A 166 19.77 1.79 4.39
N VAL A 167 18.56 2.36 4.28
CA VAL A 167 18.30 3.54 3.45
C VAL A 167 19.20 4.71 3.87
N THR A 168 19.46 4.87 5.17
CA THR A 168 20.35 5.89 5.70
C THR A 168 21.79 5.82 5.15
N GLU A 169 22.35 4.62 5.06
CA GLU A 169 23.70 4.40 4.54
C GLU A 169 23.73 4.55 3.00
N LEU A 170 22.71 4.03 2.31
CA LEU A 170 22.54 4.25 0.87
C LEU A 170 22.46 5.76 0.54
N ALA A 171 21.72 6.51 1.34
CA ALA A 171 21.58 7.96 1.19
C ALA A 171 22.93 8.67 1.32
N ALA A 172 23.76 8.27 2.29
CA ALA A 172 25.09 8.83 2.49
C ALA A 172 26.03 8.53 1.31
N LEU A 173 26.00 7.30 0.77
CA LEU A 173 26.79 6.92 -0.41
C LEU A 173 26.34 7.67 -1.68
N LEU A 174 25.04 7.85 -1.87
CA LEU A 174 24.47 8.63 -2.98
C LEU A 174 24.84 10.11 -2.87
N ARG A 175 24.66 10.72 -1.69
CA ARG A 175 24.98 12.13 -1.44
C ARG A 175 26.46 12.42 -1.64
N SER A 176 27.34 11.53 -1.18
CA SER A 176 28.79 11.62 -1.38
C SER A 176 29.25 11.21 -2.77
N ARG A 177 28.34 10.70 -3.62
CA ARG A 177 28.59 10.21 -4.98
C ARG A 177 29.60 9.05 -5.04
N GLN A 178 29.77 8.31 -3.95
CA GLN A 178 30.50 7.04 -3.94
C GLN A 178 29.76 5.94 -4.70
N VAL A 179 28.43 6.05 -4.76
CA VAL A 179 27.53 5.22 -5.57
C VAL A 179 26.62 6.19 -6.33
N SER A 180 26.37 5.92 -7.61
CA SER A 180 25.36 6.67 -8.38
C SER A 180 23.97 6.04 -8.24
N SER A 181 22.91 6.83 -8.36
CA SER A 181 21.53 6.33 -8.36
C SER A 181 21.31 5.38 -9.54
N VAL A 182 21.87 5.66 -10.72
CA VAL A 182 21.78 4.76 -11.88
C VAL A 182 22.43 3.41 -11.59
N GLU A 183 23.62 3.41 -10.98
CA GLU A 183 24.31 2.18 -10.58
C GLU A 183 23.49 1.37 -9.57
N LEU A 184 23.01 2.01 -8.50
CA LEU A 184 22.20 1.35 -7.46
C LEU A 184 20.89 0.81 -8.04
N THR A 185 20.27 1.56 -8.96
CA THR A 185 19.04 1.16 -9.65
C THR A 185 19.27 -0.07 -10.52
N ARG A 186 20.36 -0.09 -11.30
CA ARG A 186 20.73 -1.25 -12.13
C ARG A 186 20.98 -2.50 -11.27
N LEU A 187 21.67 -2.34 -10.14
CA LEU A 187 21.87 -3.42 -9.17
C LEU A 187 20.55 -4.02 -8.69
N TYR A 188 19.60 -3.20 -8.23
CA TYR A 188 18.31 -3.72 -7.76
C TYR A 188 17.47 -4.34 -8.89
N LEU A 189 17.42 -3.73 -10.09
CA LEU A 189 16.74 -4.32 -11.24
C LEU A 189 17.31 -5.68 -11.64
N GLU A 190 18.64 -5.84 -11.64
CA GLU A 190 19.29 -7.12 -11.90
C GLU A 190 18.90 -8.17 -10.85
N ARG A 191 18.94 -7.79 -9.56
CA ARG A 191 18.57 -8.69 -8.46
C ARG A 191 17.11 -9.10 -8.52
N LEU A 192 16.19 -8.16 -8.82
CA LEU A 192 14.77 -8.43 -9.02
C LEU A 192 14.57 -9.46 -10.13
N ARG A 193 15.15 -9.25 -11.32
CA ARG A 193 15.05 -10.22 -12.43
C ARG A 193 15.60 -11.60 -12.08
N ARG A 194 16.69 -11.64 -11.32
CA ARG A 194 17.36 -12.90 -10.94
C ARG A 194 16.59 -13.69 -9.90
N LEU A 195 16.01 -13.04 -8.89
CA LEU A 195 15.45 -13.69 -7.72
C LEU A 195 13.92 -13.80 -7.75
N ASP A 196 13.23 -12.99 -8.57
CA ASP A 196 11.78 -13.07 -8.69
C ASP A 196 11.26 -14.43 -9.20
N PRO A 197 11.91 -15.15 -10.14
CA PRO A 197 11.47 -16.50 -10.51
C PRO A 197 11.43 -17.50 -9.35
N THR A 198 12.17 -17.23 -8.26
CA THR A 198 12.12 -18.02 -7.03
C THR A 198 11.11 -17.45 -6.04
N LEU A 199 11.00 -16.13 -5.92
CA LEU A 199 10.25 -15.46 -4.85
C LEU A 199 8.81 -15.05 -5.23
N HIS A 200 8.50 -14.91 -6.52
CA HIS A 200 7.19 -14.46 -7.04
C HIS A 200 6.70 -13.18 -6.33
N CYS A 201 7.59 -12.19 -6.22
CA CYS A 201 7.40 -10.95 -5.46
C CYS A 201 7.20 -9.71 -6.35
N VAL A 202 7.37 -9.83 -7.67
CA VAL A 202 7.25 -8.74 -8.64
C VAL A 202 6.04 -8.95 -9.54
N VAL A 203 5.18 -7.93 -9.64
CA VAL A 203 4.11 -7.88 -10.66
C VAL A 203 4.62 -7.24 -11.94
N THR A 204 5.35 -6.13 -11.82
CA THR A 204 5.83 -5.37 -12.98
C THR A 204 7.12 -4.66 -12.63
N LEU A 205 8.16 -4.80 -13.45
CA LEU A 205 9.36 -3.97 -13.38
C LEU A 205 9.11 -2.64 -14.08
N THR A 206 9.55 -1.55 -13.48
CA THR A 206 9.37 -0.18 -14.01
C THR A 206 10.66 0.33 -14.66
N GLU A 207 11.40 -0.54 -15.34
CA GLU A 207 12.80 -0.31 -15.76
C GLU A 207 13.05 1.03 -16.45
N GLU A 208 12.22 1.37 -17.42
CA GLU A 208 12.36 2.60 -18.21
C GLU A 208 12.16 3.85 -17.32
N LEU A 209 11.13 3.85 -16.46
CA LEU A 209 10.90 4.91 -15.48
C LEU A 209 12.05 4.95 -14.46
N ALA A 210 12.48 3.80 -13.96
CA ALA A 210 13.50 3.67 -12.95
C ALA A 210 14.82 4.31 -13.41
N ILE A 211 15.28 3.98 -14.62
CA ILE A 211 16.51 4.55 -15.17
C ILE A 211 16.36 6.07 -15.38
N ARG A 212 15.23 6.54 -15.91
CA ARG A 212 15.01 8.00 -16.07
C ARG A 212 15.02 8.74 -14.73
N GLN A 213 14.37 8.19 -13.70
CA GLN A 213 14.33 8.78 -12.36
C GLN A 213 15.72 8.77 -11.72
N ALA A 214 16.48 7.69 -11.88
CA ALA A 214 17.84 7.56 -11.38
C ALA A 214 18.81 8.56 -12.04
N GLU A 215 18.74 8.69 -13.37
CA GLU A 215 19.54 9.70 -14.09
C GLU A 215 19.18 11.13 -13.68
N ARG A 216 17.90 11.40 -13.40
CA ARG A 216 17.47 12.69 -12.85
C ARG A 216 18.09 12.92 -11.47
N ALA A 217 18.02 11.94 -10.58
CA ALA A 217 18.60 12.03 -9.25
C ALA A 217 20.11 12.28 -9.31
N ASP A 218 20.86 11.56 -10.15
CA ASP A 218 22.30 11.76 -10.32
C ASP A 218 22.66 13.16 -10.84
N ARG A 219 21.91 13.68 -11.82
CA ARG A 219 22.09 15.06 -12.31
C ARG A 219 21.86 16.09 -11.22
N GLU A 220 20.78 15.94 -10.45
CA GLU A 220 20.41 16.88 -9.39
C GLU A 220 21.41 16.83 -8.22
N ILE A 221 21.80 15.63 -7.78
CA ILE A 221 22.84 15.42 -6.77
C ILE A 221 24.16 16.05 -7.24
N GLY A 222 24.55 15.81 -8.49
CA GLY A 222 25.75 16.39 -9.08
C GLY A 222 25.72 17.92 -9.16
N ALA A 223 24.54 18.52 -9.27
CA ALA A 223 24.30 19.96 -9.25
C ALA A 223 24.12 20.55 -7.83
N GLY A 224 24.29 19.75 -6.77
CA GLY A 224 24.11 20.18 -5.38
C GLY A 224 22.65 20.29 -4.94
N GLN A 225 21.69 19.83 -5.74
CA GLN A 225 20.25 19.87 -5.47
C GLN A 225 19.80 18.60 -4.73
N TYR A 226 20.43 18.30 -3.58
CA TYR A 226 20.08 17.13 -2.80
C TYR A 226 18.75 17.33 -2.04
N ARG A 227 17.74 16.53 -2.36
CA ARG A 227 16.37 16.62 -1.80
C ARG A 227 16.21 15.97 -0.43
N GLY A 228 17.22 15.28 0.07
CA GLY A 228 17.21 14.60 1.37
C GLY A 228 17.44 13.09 1.27
N PRO A 229 17.26 12.34 2.38
CA PRO A 229 17.73 10.96 2.52
C PRO A 229 17.14 9.93 1.53
N LEU A 230 16.01 10.24 0.89
CA LEU A 230 15.39 9.35 -0.08
C LEU A 230 15.82 9.62 -1.53
N HIS A 231 16.57 10.70 -1.76
CA HIS A 231 16.93 11.13 -3.11
C HIS A 231 17.85 10.12 -3.79
N GLY A 232 17.37 9.52 -4.88
CA GLY A 232 18.09 8.51 -5.66
C GLY A 232 17.95 7.08 -5.15
N VAL A 233 17.21 6.84 -4.06
CA VAL A 233 17.03 5.51 -3.46
C VAL A 233 15.95 4.70 -4.21
N PRO A 234 16.26 3.47 -4.66
CA PRO A 234 15.30 2.58 -5.30
C PRO A 234 14.26 1.99 -4.34
N TRP A 235 12.99 1.98 -4.73
CA TRP A 235 11.88 1.47 -3.91
C TRP A 235 10.86 0.65 -4.71
N GLY A 236 10.07 -0.16 -3.98
CA GLY A 236 8.99 -0.96 -4.55
C GLY A 236 7.60 -0.59 -4.03
N ALA A 237 6.62 -0.54 -4.93
CA ALA A 237 5.24 -0.21 -4.61
C ALA A 237 4.37 -1.48 -4.58
N LYS A 238 3.68 -1.78 -3.48
CA LYS A 238 2.63 -2.82 -3.50
C LYS A 238 1.65 -2.55 -4.66
N ASP A 239 1.27 -3.57 -5.43
CA ASP A 239 0.50 -3.41 -6.68
C ASP A 239 -1.01 -3.07 -6.49
N LEU A 240 -1.30 -2.37 -5.40
CA LEU A 240 -2.54 -1.60 -5.22
C LEU A 240 -2.31 -0.10 -5.20
N ILE A 241 -1.05 0.35 -5.25
CA ILE A 241 -0.67 1.75 -5.34
C ILE A 241 -0.64 2.11 -6.82
N ALA A 242 -1.56 2.99 -7.26
CA ALA A 242 -1.63 3.40 -8.65
C ALA A 242 -0.43 4.24 -9.05
N VAL A 243 0.10 3.96 -10.24
CA VAL A 243 1.15 4.75 -10.90
C VAL A 243 0.77 4.84 -12.36
N ALA A 244 0.47 6.05 -12.83
CA ALA A 244 0.05 6.27 -14.21
C ALA A 244 1.11 5.76 -15.20
N GLY A 245 0.65 5.12 -16.28
CA GLY A 245 1.53 4.49 -17.28
C GLY A 245 2.05 3.10 -16.91
N TYR A 246 1.73 2.58 -15.72
CA TYR A 246 2.05 1.22 -15.31
C TYR A 246 0.80 0.45 -14.85
N PRO A 247 0.73 -0.88 -15.08
CA PRO A 247 -0.35 -1.70 -14.56
C PRO A 247 -0.51 -1.57 -13.04
N THR A 248 -1.75 -1.65 -12.58
CA THR A 248 -2.12 -1.73 -11.16
C THR A 248 -3.24 -2.74 -11.03
N THR A 249 -2.87 -3.97 -10.74
CA THR A 249 -3.68 -5.17 -11.01
C THR A 249 -4.37 -5.74 -9.78
N TRP A 250 -4.01 -5.24 -8.60
CA TRP A 250 -4.55 -5.71 -7.32
C TRP A 250 -4.33 -7.20 -7.04
N GLY A 251 -3.39 -7.83 -7.77
CA GLY A 251 -3.04 -9.25 -7.63
C GLY A 251 -4.12 -10.24 -8.07
N ALA A 252 -5.26 -9.76 -8.60
CA ALA A 252 -6.43 -10.58 -8.89
C ALA A 252 -6.62 -10.80 -10.39
N THR A 253 -6.93 -12.04 -10.79
CA THR A 253 -7.04 -12.46 -12.21
C THR A 253 -7.93 -11.54 -13.06
N PRO A 254 -9.13 -11.11 -12.62
CA PRO A 254 -10.00 -10.22 -13.42
C PRO A 254 -9.40 -8.83 -13.73
N PHE A 255 -8.38 -8.42 -12.96
CA PHE A 255 -7.74 -7.10 -13.02
C PHE A 255 -6.30 -7.20 -13.53
N ARG A 256 -5.85 -8.36 -14.04
CA ARG A 256 -4.48 -8.58 -14.52
C ARG A 256 -4.01 -7.54 -15.55
N GLU A 257 -4.92 -7.07 -16.40
CA GLU A 257 -4.64 -6.08 -17.45
C GLU A 257 -5.04 -4.64 -17.04
N GLN A 258 -5.41 -4.42 -15.77
CA GLN A 258 -5.86 -3.12 -15.31
C GLN A 258 -4.74 -2.09 -15.31
N THR A 259 -5.00 -0.97 -15.97
CA THR A 259 -4.22 0.26 -15.87
C THR A 259 -5.10 1.36 -15.28
N LEU A 260 -4.49 2.24 -14.49
CA LEU A 260 -5.16 3.39 -13.90
C LEU A 260 -4.44 4.65 -14.38
N ASP A 261 -5.21 5.67 -14.78
CA ASP A 261 -4.66 6.91 -15.34
C ASP A 261 -4.18 7.90 -14.26
N ASP A 262 -4.34 7.53 -12.99
CA ASP A 262 -3.96 8.36 -11.85
C ASP A 262 -2.74 7.79 -11.10
N THR A 263 -2.00 8.67 -10.45
CA THR A 263 -0.88 8.31 -9.57
C THR A 263 -1.24 8.60 -8.12
N ALA A 264 -1.15 7.57 -7.27
CA ALA A 264 -1.45 7.66 -5.85
C ALA A 264 -0.65 8.76 -5.15
N THR A 265 -1.26 9.39 -4.13
CA THR A 265 -0.61 10.49 -3.38
C THR A 265 0.74 10.08 -2.82
N VAL A 266 0.85 8.86 -2.27
CA VAL A 266 2.11 8.34 -1.71
C VAL A 266 3.19 8.17 -2.77
N ALA A 267 2.84 7.73 -3.98
CA ALA A 267 3.79 7.59 -5.08
C ALA A 267 4.26 8.96 -5.58
N ARG A 268 3.35 9.95 -5.70
CA ARG A 268 3.70 11.34 -6.03
C ARG A 268 4.66 11.95 -5.01
N ARG A 269 4.42 11.74 -3.72
CA ARG A 269 5.28 12.25 -2.64
C ARG A 269 6.68 11.63 -2.69
N LEU A 270 6.77 10.31 -2.91
CA LEU A 270 8.06 9.64 -3.06
C LEU A 270 8.80 10.09 -4.32
N GLU A 271 8.10 10.35 -5.42
CA GLU A 271 8.73 10.96 -6.61
C GLU A 271 9.26 12.38 -6.32
N GLN A 272 8.49 13.20 -5.60
CA GLN A 272 8.90 14.55 -5.19
C GLN A 272 10.14 14.52 -4.28
N ALA A 273 10.25 13.52 -3.40
CA ALA A 273 11.43 13.24 -2.60
C ALA A 273 12.65 12.75 -3.41
N GLY A 274 12.46 12.47 -4.71
CA GLY A 274 13.51 12.07 -5.64
C GLY A 274 13.83 10.56 -5.62
N THR A 275 12.93 9.72 -5.11
CA THR A 275 13.11 8.27 -5.13
C THR A 275 12.99 7.68 -6.53
N VAL A 276 13.43 6.43 -6.68
CA VAL A 276 13.38 5.68 -7.95
C VAL A 276 12.45 4.47 -7.81
N LEU A 277 11.30 4.47 -8.47
CA LEU A 277 10.40 3.31 -8.48
C LEU A 277 10.99 2.24 -9.40
N VAL A 278 11.33 1.07 -8.85
CA VAL A 278 11.90 -0.07 -9.63
C VAL A 278 10.93 -1.20 -9.91
N ALA A 279 9.89 -1.35 -9.07
CA ALA A 279 8.92 -2.43 -9.25
C ALA A 279 7.55 -2.11 -8.61
N LYS A 280 6.50 -2.61 -9.27
CA LYS A 280 5.23 -2.96 -8.64
C LYS A 280 5.38 -4.36 -8.04
N LEU A 281 5.21 -4.47 -6.73
CA LEU A 281 5.42 -5.68 -5.94
C LEU A 281 4.10 -6.41 -5.69
N SER A 282 4.17 -7.74 -5.61
CA SER A 282 2.99 -8.58 -5.44
C SER A 282 2.27 -8.30 -4.12
N LEU A 283 0.98 -8.61 -4.14
CA LEU A 283 0.10 -8.65 -2.98
C LEU A 283 -0.82 -9.84 -3.14
N GLY A 284 -1.28 -10.44 -2.05
CA GLY A 284 -2.40 -11.37 -2.15
C GLY A 284 -3.60 -10.72 -2.82
N ALA A 285 -4.31 -11.49 -3.66
CA ALA A 285 -5.40 -11.01 -4.49
C ALA A 285 -6.40 -10.18 -3.67
N LEU A 286 -6.71 -8.97 -4.14
CA LEU A 286 -7.58 -8.01 -3.44
C LEU A 286 -7.16 -7.75 -1.98
N ALA A 287 -5.85 -7.71 -1.75
CA ALA A 287 -5.26 -7.49 -0.45
C ALA A 287 -5.60 -8.57 0.60
N TRP A 288 -5.74 -9.83 0.18
CA TRP A 288 -5.96 -10.99 1.06
C TRP A 288 -4.87 -12.08 0.89
N GLY A 289 -4.19 -12.44 1.99
CA GLY A 289 -3.16 -13.49 1.98
C GLY A 289 -1.96 -13.18 1.08
N ASP A 290 -1.26 -14.21 0.59
CA ASP A 290 -0.04 -14.08 -0.23
C ASP A 290 -0.12 -14.76 -1.60
N GLN A 291 -1.31 -15.21 -1.99
CA GLN A 291 -1.58 -15.76 -3.32
C GLN A 291 -2.15 -14.70 -4.25
N TRP A 292 -1.54 -14.57 -5.42
CA TRP A 292 -1.97 -13.67 -6.50
C TRP A 292 -1.98 -14.43 -7.82
N PHE A 293 -2.41 -13.82 -8.92
CA PHE A 293 -2.47 -14.52 -10.21
C PHE A 293 -1.11 -15.03 -10.72
N GLY A 294 0.01 -14.57 -10.14
CA GLY A 294 1.37 -15.05 -10.40
C GLY A 294 1.86 -16.18 -9.48
N GLY A 295 0.99 -16.69 -8.60
CA GLY A 295 1.28 -17.75 -7.63
C GLY A 295 1.38 -17.24 -6.19
N MET A 296 1.91 -18.08 -5.30
CA MET A 296 2.21 -17.69 -3.91
C MET A 296 3.51 -16.89 -3.85
N THR A 297 3.49 -15.70 -3.25
CA THR A 297 4.72 -14.97 -2.96
C THR A 297 5.49 -15.64 -1.84
N ARG A 298 6.72 -16.07 -2.14
CA ARG A 298 7.53 -16.95 -1.29
C ARG A 298 8.44 -16.17 -0.35
N ASN A 299 8.65 -16.76 0.82
CA ASN A 299 9.47 -16.20 1.89
C ASN A 299 10.97 -16.34 1.54
N PRO A 300 11.76 -15.25 1.55
CA PRO A 300 13.19 -15.30 1.26
C PRO A 300 14.02 -16.21 2.18
N TRP A 301 13.57 -16.42 3.42
CA TRP A 301 14.25 -17.29 4.39
C TRP A 301 13.97 -18.77 4.14
N ARG A 302 12.84 -19.09 3.51
CA ARG A 302 12.42 -20.47 3.19
C ARG A 302 11.45 -20.46 2.01
N PRO A 303 11.95 -20.54 0.77
CA PRO A 303 11.14 -20.37 -0.44
C PRO A 303 10.01 -21.39 -0.62
N GLU A 304 10.01 -22.50 0.10
CA GLU A 304 8.90 -23.46 0.10
C GLU A 304 7.67 -22.93 0.85
N GLN A 305 7.80 -21.83 1.59
CA GLN A 305 6.73 -21.23 2.38
C GLN A 305 6.30 -19.86 1.84
N GLY A 306 5.05 -19.48 2.11
CA GLY A 306 4.51 -18.16 1.80
C GLY A 306 5.06 -17.05 2.71
N SER A 307 4.98 -15.82 2.20
CA SER A 307 5.44 -14.60 2.87
C SER A 307 4.41 -14.01 3.84
N SER A 308 3.24 -14.64 4.02
CA SER A 308 2.07 -13.99 4.64
C SER A 308 1.69 -12.72 3.87
N GLY A 309 0.69 -11.99 4.34
CA GLY A 309 0.12 -10.96 3.50
C GLY A 309 -0.79 -9.97 4.20
N SER A 310 -1.33 -9.02 3.45
CA SER A 310 -1.28 -8.99 1.98
C SER A 310 -0.14 -8.22 1.33
N SER A 311 0.73 -7.53 2.07
CA SER A 311 1.90 -6.86 1.49
C SER A 311 3.08 -7.83 1.27
N ALA A 312 2.78 -8.98 0.67
CA ALA A 312 3.66 -10.13 0.55
C ALA A 312 4.94 -9.80 -0.24
N GLY A 313 4.79 -9.20 -1.44
CA GLY A 313 5.92 -8.80 -2.28
C GLY A 313 6.75 -7.70 -1.64
N SER A 314 6.11 -6.73 -0.97
CA SER A 314 6.79 -5.65 -0.24
C SER A 314 7.73 -6.21 0.85
N ALA A 315 7.27 -7.19 1.63
CA ALA A 315 8.11 -7.82 2.66
C ALA A 315 9.20 -8.71 2.07
N SER A 316 8.83 -9.59 1.11
CA SER A 316 9.76 -10.53 0.47
C SER A 316 10.89 -9.79 -0.26
N ALA A 317 10.56 -8.80 -1.08
CA ALA A 317 11.55 -8.01 -1.81
C ALA A 317 12.46 -7.18 -0.90
N THR A 318 11.92 -6.59 0.16
CA THR A 318 12.71 -5.79 1.12
C THR A 318 13.68 -6.67 1.90
N SER A 319 13.21 -7.84 2.37
CA SER A 319 14.00 -8.83 3.10
C SER A 319 15.12 -9.42 2.24
N ALA A 320 14.86 -9.72 0.96
CA ALA A 320 15.85 -10.25 0.03
C ALA A 320 16.82 -9.20 -0.54
N GLY A 321 16.76 -7.94 -0.07
CA GLY A 321 17.59 -6.85 -0.58
C GLY A 321 17.35 -6.58 -2.07
N LEU A 322 16.09 -6.63 -2.51
CA LEU A 322 15.71 -6.36 -3.91
C LEU A 322 15.24 -4.91 -4.12
N VAL A 323 15.00 -4.19 -3.02
CA VAL A 323 14.65 -2.76 -2.99
C VAL A 323 15.29 -2.10 -1.77
N GLY A 324 15.53 -0.80 -1.83
CA GLY A 324 15.99 -0.01 -0.68
C GLY A 324 14.93 0.01 0.43
N PHE A 325 13.67 0.19 0.05
CA PHE A 325 12.49 0.03 0.91
C PHE A 325 11.26 -0.25 0.04
N ALA A 326 10.13 -0.60 0.67
CA ALA A 326 8.86 -0.75 -0.01
C ALA A 326 7.73 -0.02 0.71
N LEU A 327 6.64 0.24 -0.01
CA LEU A 327 5.35 0.57 0.61
C LEU A 327 4.44 -0.66 0.58
N GLY A 328 3.73 -0.87 1.69
CA GLY A 328 2.64 -1.83 1.83
C GLY A 328 1.32 -1.15 2.19
N SER A 329 0.29 -1.96 2.39
CA SER A 329 -0.98 -1.50 2.96
C SER A 329 -1.49 -2.48 4.01
N GLU A 330 -2.19 -1.94 4.98
CA GLU A 330 -2.81 -2.69 6.06
C GLU A 330 -4.25 -2.31 6.31
N THR A 331 -5.12 -3.32 6.19
CA THR A 331 -6.49 -3.31 6.69
C THR A 331 -6.53 -3.98 8.06
N LEU A 332 -6.04 -5.23 8.11
CA LEU A 332 -5.88 -6.03 9.32
C LEU A 332 -4.63 -6.90 9.18
N GLY A 333 -3.52 -6.50 9.78
CA GLY A 333 -2.26 -7.28 9.78
C GLY A 333 -1.42 -7.22 8.50
N SER A 334 -1.91 -6.62 7.40
CA SER A 334 -1.29 -6.73 6.08
C SER A 334 0.04 -5.99 5.86
N ILE A 335 0.56 -5.24 6.82
CA ILE A 335 1.95 -4.76 6.88
C ILE A 335 2.70 -5.59 7.95
N VAL A 336 2.17 -5.65 9.18
CA VAL A 336 2.89 -6.24 10.31
C VAL A 336 3.07 -7.77 10.20
N SER A 337 2.09 -8.49 9.67
CA SER A 337 2.13 -9.94 9.49
C SER A 337 3.20 -10.38 8.49
N PRO A 338 3.24 -9.86 7.25
CA PRO A 338 4.32 -10.18 6.32
C PRO A 338 5.68 -9.63 6.80
N SER A 339 5.73 -8.51 7.53
CA SER A 339 6.97 -8.04 8.16
C SER A 339 7.52 -9.03 9.17
N ARG A 340 6.69 -9.53 10.09
CA ARG A 340 7.07 -10.58 11.05
C ARG A 340 7.52 -11.85 10.34
N ARG A 341 6.82 -12.24 9.28
CA ARG A 341 7.09 -13.47 8.53
C ARG A 341 8.40 -13.43 7.74
N CYS A 342 8.74 -12.29 7.15
CA CYS A 342 9.94 -12.11 6.33
C CYS A 342 11.10 -11.41 7.07
N GLY A 343 10.96 -11.07 8.35
CA GLY A 343 12.01 -10.40 9.12
C GLY A 343 12.34 -8.99 8.63
N THR A 344 11.32 -8.19 8.33
CA THR A 344 11.48 -6.75 8.00
C THR A 344 10.88 -5.88 9.09
N THR A 345 11.30 -4.62 9.16
CA THR A 345 10.60 -3.60 9.96
C THR A 345 9.41 -3.08 9.14
N GLY A 346 8.21 -3.14 9.70
CA GLY A 346 7.00 -2.59 9.08
C GLY A 346 6.31 -1.60 10.00
N LEU A 347 6.02 -0.39 9.50
CA LEU A 347 5.26 0.60 10.25
C LEU A 347 3.83 0.68 9.71
N ARG A 348 2.88 0.20 10.52
CA ARG A 348 1.45 0.46 10.32
C ARG A 348 1.09 1.79 11.01
N PRO A 349 0.89 2.89 10.28
CA PRO A 349 0.60 4.16 10.93
C PRO A 349 -0.81 4.20 11.53
N THR A 350 -1.07 5.22 12.34
CA THR A 350 -2.43 5.58 12.74
C THR A 350 -3.27 5.86 11.49
N PHE A 351 -4.54 5.43 11.51
CA PHE A 351 -5.49 5.77 10.44
C PHE A 351 -5.57 7.29 10.27
N GLY A 352 -5.65 7.77 9.02
CA GLY A 352 -5.67 9.20 8.72
C GLY A 352 -4.32 9.90 8.81
N ARG A 353 -3.18 9.19 8.95
CA ARG A 353 -1.84 9.81 8.85
C ARG A 353 -1.30 9.88 7.43
N VAL A 354 -1.68 8.95 6.57
CA VAL A 354 -1.18 8.81 5.20
C VAL A 354 -2.40 8.71 4.28
N SER A 355 -2.40 9.50 3.21
CA SER A 355 -3.47 9.45 2.21
C SER A 355 -3.52 8.10 1.52
N ARG A 356 -4.75 7.65 1.26
CA ARG A 356 -5.06 6.43 0.51
C ARG A 356 -5.56 6.74 -0.90
N HIS A 357 -5.60 8.02 -1.27
CA HIS A 357 -6.02 8.44 -2.60
C HIS A 357 -5.13 7.81 -3.68
N GLY A 358 -5.77 7.20 -4.68
CA GLY A 358 -5.14 6.43 -5.75
C GLY A 358 -4.66 5.02 -5.34
N CYS A 359 -4.99 4.55 -4.14
CA CYS A 359 -4.79 3.15 -3.75
C CYS A 359 -6.09 2.35 -3.85
N MET A 360 -6.00 1.02 -4.09
CA MET A 360 -7.16 0.14 -3.93
C MET A 360 -7.70 0.24 -2.51
N THR A 361 -9.01 0.45 -2.40
CA THR A 361 -9.72 0.37 -1.12
C THR A 361 -10.20 -1.06 -0.91
N LEU A 362 -9.82 -1.67 0.21
CA LEU A 362 -10.42 -2.90 0.71
C LEU A 362 -11.50 -2.56 1.75
N ALA A 363 -11.14 -1.82 2.80
CA ALA A 363 -12.07 -1.31 3.79
C ALA A 363 -11.75 0.15 4.16
N TRP A 364 -12.62 1.05 3.72
CA TRP A 364 -12.45 2.50 3.81
C TRP A 364 -12.32 3.04 5.25
N SER A 365 -12.72 2.29 6.28
CA SER A 365 -12.56 2.64 7.70
C SER A 365 -11.32 2.03 8.36
N MET A 366 -10.59 1.15 7.67
CA MET A 366 -9.49 0.37 8.23
C MET A 366 -8.18 0.53 7.47
N ASP A 367 -8.22 0.76 6.16
CA ASP A 367 -7.03 0.76 5.31
C ASP A 367 -6.03 1.85 5.72
N LYS A 368 -4.74 1.48 5.73
CA LYS A 368 -3.59 2.34 6.03
C LYS A 368 -2.47 2.01 5.04
N ILE A 369 -1.75 3.02 4.56
CA ILE A 369 -0.53 2.82 3.76
C ILE A 369 0.68 3.06 4.67
N GLY A 370 1.71 2.21 4.59
CA GLY A 370 2.87 2.32 5.46
C GLY A 370 4.14 1.72 4.87
N PRO A 371 5.32 2.13 5.39
CA PRO A 371 6.60 1.66 4.90
C PRO A 371 6.98 0.30 5.46
N MET A 372 7.79 -0.42 4.67
CA MET A 372 8.48 -1.65 5.03
C MET A 372 9.95 -1.50 4.66
N ALA A 373 10.85 -1.63 5.62
CA ALA A 373 12.29 -1.41 5.45
C ALA A 373 13.10 -2.37 6.32
N ARG A 374 14.44 -2.27 6.26
CA ARG A 374 15.33 -3.11 7.07
C ARG A 374 15.61 -2.53 8.47
N SER A 375 15.28 -1.26 8.71
CA SER A 375 15.45 -0.61 10.00
C SER A 375 14.24 0.25 10.41
N VAL A 376 14.15 0.57 11.71
CA VAL A 376 13.15 1.48 12.27
C VAL A 376 13.34 2.90 11.74
N GLU A 377 14.58 3.36 11.64
CA GLU A 377 14.90 4.69 11.13
C GLU A 377 14.50 4.86 9.66
N ASP A 378 14.75 3.85 8.82
CA ASP A 378 14.32 3.86 7.42
C ASP A 378 12.79 3.99 7.30
N CYS A 379 12.05 3.26 8.15
CA CYS A 379 10.59 3.40 8.20
C CYS A 379 10.16 4.82 8.61
N ALA A 380 10.85 5.43 9.59
CA ALA A 380 10.55 6.79 10.03
C ALA A 380 10.79 7.83 8.91
N ILE A 381 11.90 7.70 8.17
CA ILE A 381 12.24 8.56 7.03
C ILE A 381 11.19 8.43 5.93
N VAL A 382 10.82 7.21 5.55
CA VAL A 382 9.82 6.97 4.50
C VAL A 382 8.44 7.45 4.94
N PHE A 383 8.05 7.21 6.20
CA PHE A 383 6.79 7.69 6.75
C PHE A 383 6.68 9.22 6.71
N ALA A 384 7.74 9.93 7.09
CA ALA A 384 7.79 11.38 7.03
C ALA A 384 7.59 11.93 5.62
N ALA A 385 8.12 11.24 4.61
CA ALA A 385 7.94 11.63 3.21
C ALA A 385 6.49 11.45 2.71
N ILE A 386 5.74 10.47 3.24
CA ILE A 386 4.40 10.13 2.73
C ILE A 386 3.24 10.62 3.58
N GLN A 387 3.46 11.14 4.79
CA GLN A 387 2.39 11.52 5.72
C GLN A 387 1.79 12.91 5.47
N GLY A 388 0.59 13.14 6.01
CA GLY A 388 -0.10 14.44 6.03
C GLY A 388 -1.17 14.63 4.94
N PRO A 389 -2.02 15.67 5.05
CA PRO A 389 -3.14 15.90 4.14
C PRO A 389 -2.71 16.15 2.69
N ASP A 390 -3.55 15.73 1.75
CA ASP A 390 -3.32 15.91 0.30
C ASP A 390 -4.45 16.67 -0.41
N GLY A 391 -5.53 17.00 0.30
CA GLY A 391 -6.73 17.63 -0.25
C GLY A 391 -7.65 16.70 -1.04
N LEU A 392 -7.35 15.39 -1.08
CA LEU A 392 -8.07 14.39 -1.88
C LEU A 392 -8.64 13.27 -1.00
N ASP A 393 -7.93 12.87 0.06
CA ASP A 393 -8.43 11.96 1.09
C ASP A 393 -8.86 12.78 2.32
N GLY A 394 -10.17 12.99 2.45
CA GLY A 394 -10.79 13.78 3.53
C GLY A 394 -10.65 13.17 4.93
N THR A 395 -10.10 11.97 5.05
CA THR A 395 -9.86 11.31 6.35
C THR A 395 -8.46 11.57 6.90
N VAL A 396 -7.61 12.31 6.16
CA VAL A 396 -6.22 12.55 6.54
C VAL A 396 -6.11 13.81 7.36
N HIS A 397 -5.48 13.68 8.53
CA HIS A 397 -5.28 14.77 9.47
C HIS A 397 -3.81 15.17 9.53
N ASP A 398 -3.58 16.47 9.65
CA ASP A 398 -2.25 16.98 9.94
C ASP A 398 -1.92 16.75 11.41
N GLN A 399 -0.82 16.03 11.66
CA GLN A 399 -0.38 15.65 12.99
C GLN A 399 1.15 15.64 13.03
N PRO A 400 1.78 16.11 14.13
CA PRO A 400 3.22 16.14 14.22
C PRO A 400 3.82 14.72 14.18
N PHE A 401 5.05 14.65 13.68
CA PHE A 401 5.91 13.48 13.74
C PHE A 401 7.33 13.99 14.00
N ALA A 402 8.06 13.32 14.90
CA ALA A 402 9.43 13.67 15.21
C ALA A 402 10.28 12.40 15.27
N TRP A 403 11.44 12.45 14.64
CA TRP A 403 12.45 11.39 14.66
C TRP A 403 13.86 12.02 14.66
N PRO A 404 14.83 11.49 15.43
CA PRO A 404 14.74 10.33 16.31
C PRO A 404 13.92 10.61 17.56
N TRP A 405 13.46 9.54 18.18
CA TRP A 405 12.90 9.61 19.53
C TRP A 405 14.02 9.96 20.52
N ARG A 406 14.00 11.19 21.05
CA ARG A 406 15.06 11.70 21.95
C ARG A 406 14.85 11.35 23.43
N THR A 407 13.69 10.79 23.79
CA THR A 407 13.38 10.45 25.18
C THR A 407 14.02 9.11 25.56
N SER A 408 14.62 9.04 26.74
CA SER A 408 15.19 7.79 27.27
C SER A 408 14.13 6.69 27.35
N LEU A 409 14.47 5.48 26.89
CA LEU A 409 13.59 4.32 26.92
C LEU A 409 13.17 3.96 28.34
N GLY A 410 14.00 4.21 29.36
CA GLY A 410 13.66 3.93 30.75
C GLY A 410 12.52 4.77 31.34
N THR A 411 12.02 5.75 30.59
CA THR A 411 10.81 6.51 30.95
C THR A 411 9.52 5.84 30.47
N LEU A 412 9.64 4.85 29.56
CA LEU A 412 8.49 4.17 28.97
C LEU A 412 7.88 3.17 29.95
N ARG A 413 6.56 3.02 29.84
CA ARG A 413 5.78 1.97 30.50
C ARG A 413 5.16 1.10 29.43
N VAL A 414 5.47 -0.20 29.42
CA VAL A 414 5.01 -1.12 28.38
C VAL A 414 4.01 -2.11 28.96
N GLY A 415 2.77 -2.05 28.47
CA GLY A 415 1.78 -3.11 28.69
C GLY A 415 2.01 -4.26 27.71
N TYR A 416 1.92 -5.49 28.19
CA TYR A 416 2.01 -6.69 27.36
C TYR A 416 0.85 -7.64 27.66
N PHE A 417 0.45 -8.45 26.68
CA PHE A 417 -0.45 -9.57 26.90
C PHE A 417 0.40 -10.79 27.30
N PRO A 418 0.12 -11.44 28.45
CA PRO A 418 0.75 -12.70 28.79
C PRO A 418 0.33 -13.76 27.78
N ALA A 419 1.26 -14.59 27.34
CA ALA A 419 0.90 -15.78 26.56
C ALA A 419 0.24 -16.78 27.52
N GLU A 420 -0.92 -17.34 27.15
CA GLU A 420 -1.58 -18.34 27.99
C GLU A 420 -0.63 -19.53 28.21
N GLY A 421 -0.30 -19.79 29.48
CA GLY A 421 0.49 -20.95 29.87
C GLY A 421 2.01 -20.86 29.66
N GLU A 422 2.55 -19.73 29.18
CA GLU A 422 4.01 -19.55 29.05
C GLU A 422 4.59 -18.63 30.15
N PRO A 423 5.76 -18.96 30.72
CA PRO A 423 6.44 -18.09 31.68
C PRO A 423 6.84 -16.75 31.04
N ASP A 424 6.87 -15.69 31.85
CA ASP A 424 7.17 -14.30 31.45
C ASP A 424 8.67 -14.05 31.20
N GLU A 425 9.29 -14.95 30.43
CA GLU A 425 10.74 -15.01 30.15
C GLU A 425 11.09 -14.56 28.73
N ARG A 426 10.14 -13.98 27.98
CA ARG A 426 10.38 -13.49 26.61
C ARG A 426 11.62 -12.59 26.52
N GLU A 427 12.51 -12.91 25.59
CA GLU A 427 13.78 -12.21 25.39
C GLU A 427 13.56 -10.70 25.17
N GLU A 428 12.52 -10.32 24.42
CA GLU A 428 12.20 -8.92 24.15
C GLU A 428 11.85 -8.16 25.44
N LEU A 429 11.18 -8.81 26.40
CA LEU A 429 10.88 -8.20 27.69
C LEU A 429 12.13 -8.07 28.56
N GLN A 430 13.06 -9.03 28.48
CA GLN A 430 14.34 -8.93 29.16
C GLN A 430 15.19 -7.78 28.60
N VAL A 431 15.21 -7.60 27.28
CA VAL A 431 15.86 -6.46 26.61
C VAL A 431 15.21 -5.14 27.03
N LEU A 432 13.89 -5.04 27.05
CA LEU A 432 13.21 -3.81 27.52
C LEU A 432 13.54 -3.49 28.98
N ARG A 433 13.51 -4.49 29.87
CA ARG A 433 13.88 -4.34 31.29
C ARG A 433 15.33 -3.90 31.46
N SER A 434 16.27 -4.45 30.68
CA SER A 434 17.69 -4.07 30.74
C SER A 434 17.93 -2.63 30.27
N LEU A 435 17.05 -2.10 29.41
CA LEU A 435 17.02 -0.70 28.97
C LEU A 435 16.28 0.23 29.95
N GLY A 436 15.85 -0.29 31.11
CA GLY A 436 15.17 0.45 32.17
C GLY A 436 13.68 0.70 31.95
N VAL A 437 13.08 0.09 30.91
CA VAL A 437 11.64 0.22 30.61
C VAL A 437 10.84 -0.44 31.74
N LYS A 438 9.75 0.21 32.15
CA LYS A 438 8.86 -0.26 33.22
C LYS A 438 7.69 -1.08 32.74
#